data_AF-A0AAP0G4Z3-F1
#
_entry.id   AF-A0AAP0G4Z3-F1
#
_cell.length_a   1.000
_cell.length_b   1.000
_cell.length_c   1.000
_cell.angle_alpha   90.00
_cell.angle_beta   90.00
_cell.angle_gamma   90.00
#
_symmetry.space_group_name_H-M   'P 1'
#
loop_
_entity.id
_entity.type
_entity.pdbx_description
1 polymer ?
#
loop_
_entity_poly.entity_id
_entity_poly.type
_entity_poly.pdbx_seq_one_letter_code
_entity_poly.pdbx_strand_id
1 'polypeptide(L)'
;MFTRLFGKPKEQTNALATLDKLNETIEMLEKKEKVLLKKVAAEVEKAKEFTRAKNKRAAIQCLKRKRLYEQQVEQLGNFQLRIHDQMIMLEGAKATTETVDALRTGAAAMKAMQKATNIDDVDKTMDEINEQTENMKQIQEALSAPIGSAADFDEVTVR
;
A
#
# COMPACT_ATOMS: atom_id res chain seq x y z
N MET A 1 -31.36 -5.81 -23.90
CA MET A 1 -31.53 -4.69 -22.95
C MET A 1 -30.64 -4.95 -21.74
N PHE A 2 -29.54 -4.21 -21.60
CA PHE A 2 -28.63 -4.29 -20.45
C PHE A 2 -28.89 -3.08 -19.56
N THR A 3 -29.68 -3.26 -18.50
CA THR A 3 -29.90 -2.24 -17.48
C THR A 3 -28.69 -2.22 -16.55
N ARG A 4 -27.79 -1.26 -16.80
CA ARG A 4 -26.82 -0.79 -15.81
C ARG A 4 -27.60 -0.27 -14.59
N LEU A 5 -27.70 -1.10 -13.56
CA LEU A 5 -28.10 -0.66 -12.23
C LEU A 5 -27.02 0.30 -11.73
N PHE A 6 -27.38 1.58 -11.69
CA PHE A 6 -26.67 2.65 -11.00
C PHE A 6 -26.52 2.27 -9.52
N GLY A 7 -25.44 1.57 -9.18
CA GLY A 7 -24.98 1.44 -7.81
C GLY A 7 -24.43 2.80 -7.39
N LYS A 8 -24.99 3.38 -6.32
CA LYS A 8 -24.45 4.56 -5.64
C LYS A 8 -22.93 4.42 -5.50
N PRO A 9 -22.14 5.51 -5.60
CA PRO A 9 -20.70 5.43 -5.31
C PRO A 9 -20.55 4.77 -3.95
N LYS A 10 -19.92 3.58 -3.95
CA LYS A 10 -19.62 2.83 -2.75
C LYS A 10 -18.72 3.76 -1.95
N GLU A 11 -19.28 4.38 -0.90
CA GLU A 11 -18.53 5.23 0.01
C GLU A 11 -17.30 4.41 0.39
N GLN A 12 -16.11 4.86 -0.03
CA GLN A 12 -14.88 4.17 0.29
C GLN A 12 -14.73 4.29 1.80
N THR A 13 -15.14 3.24 2.50
CA THR A 13 -14.92 3.10 3.94
C THR A 13 -13.42 3.28 4.18
N ASN A 14 -13.06 4.43 4.75
CA ASN A 14 -11.67 4.75 5.04
C ASN A 14 -11.15 3.74 6.06
N ALA A 15 -9.99 3.14 5.78
CA ALA A 15 -9.35 2.18 6.67
C ALA A 15 -9.13 2.77 8.07
N LEU A 16 -8.79 4.07 8.17
CA LEU A 16 -8.64 4.78 9.44
C LEU A 16 -9.95 4.83 10.22
N ALA A 17 -11.03 5.29 9.59
CA ALA A 17 -12.35 5.35 10.23
C ALA A 17 -12.86 3.96 10.66
N THR A 18 -12.46 2.91 9.93
CA THR A 18 -12.77 1.53 10.29
C THR A 18 -11.97 1.08 11.51
N LEU A 19 -10.67 1.38 11.58
CA LEU A 19 -9.83 1.10 12.74
C LEU A 19 -10.33 1.84 14.00
N ASP A 20 -10.71 3.10 13.88
CA ASP A 20 -11.27 3.89 14.98
C ASP A 20 -12.52 3.22 15.55
N LYS A 21 -13.43 2.78 14.68
CA LYS A 21 -14.65 2.07 15.10
C LYS A 21 -14.36 0.71 15.76
N LEU A 22 -13.33 -0.02 15.30
CA LEU A 22 -12.90 -1.27 15.93
C LEU A 22 -12.34 -1.01 17.33
N ASN A 23 -11.54 0.05 17.50
CA ASN A 23 -11.02 0.49 18.81
C ASN A 23 -12.14 0.89 19.77
N GLU A 24 -13.10 1.71 19.34
CA GLU A 24 -14.27 2.07 20.14
C GLU A 24 -15.06 0.83 20.60
N THR A 25 -15.15 -0.17 19.71
CA THR A 25 -15.83 -1.44 20.03
C THR A 25 -15.06 -2.23 21.08
N ILE A 26 -13.73 -2.32 20.98
CA ILE A 26 -12.89 -2.95 22.02
C ILE A 26 -13.08 -2.26 23.36
N GLU A 27 -13.02 -0.93 23.42
CA GLU A 27 -13.21 -0.19 24.68
C GLU A 27 -14.58 -0.48 25.30
N MET A 28 -15.63 -0.59 24.49
CA MET A 28 -16.96 -0.93 24.97
C MET A 28 -17.01 -2.36 25.53
N LEU A 29 -16.37 -3.32 24.87
CA LEU A 29 -16.30 -4.71 25.33
C LEU A 29 -15.52 -4.80 26.66
N GLU A 30 -14.38 -4.11 26.78
CA GLU A 30 -13.61 -4.05 28.03
C GLU A 30 -14.40 -3.42 29.18
N LYS A 31 -15.14 -2.33 28.91
CA LYS A 31 -16.01 -1.71 29.94
C LYS A 31 -17.08 -2.70 30.41
N LYS A 32 -17.70 -3.45 29.49
CA LYS A 32 -18.68 -4.50 29.82
C LYS A 32 -18.04 -5.65 30.62
N GLU A 33 -16.87 -6.10 30.22
CA GLU A 33 -16.11 -7.15 30.89
C GLU A 33 -15.78 -6.75 32.34
N LYS A 34 -15.26 -5.54 32.55
CA LYS A 34 -14.99 -4.98 33.89
C LYS A 34 -16.24 -4.98 34.78
N VAL A 35 -17.41 -4.65 34.23
CA VAL A 35 -18.68 -4.71 34.98
C VAL A 35 -19.04 -6.15 35.34
N LEU A 36 -18.89 -7.11 34.42
CA LEU A 36 -19.16 -8.52 34.70
C LEU A 36 -18.20 -9.09 35.74
N LEU A 37 -16.91 -8.76 35.69
CA LEU A 37 -15.93 -9.18 36.69
C LEU A 37 -16.29 -8.65 38.09
N LYS A 38 -16.77 -7.41 38.20
CA LYS A 38 -17.31 -6.88 39.47
C LYS A 38 -18.52 -7.68 39.96
N LYS A 39 -19.41 -8.11 39.06
CA LYS A 39 -20.55 -8.97 39.40
C LYS A 39 -20.11 -10.37 39.84
N VAL A 40 -19.10 -10.95 39.20
CA VAL A 40 -18.49 -12.22 39.61
C VAL A 40 -17.97 -12.11 41.04
N ALA A 41 -17.17 -11.08 41.35
CA ALA A 41 -16.64 -10.85 42.69
C ALA A 41 -17.76 -10.66 43.73
N ALA A 42 -18.79 -9.88 43.41
CA ALA A 42 -19.93 -9.68 44.30
C ALA A 42 -20.71 -10.98 44.59
N GLU A 43 -20.93 -11.84 43.59
CA GLU A 43 -21.58 -13.14 43.82
C GLU A 43 -20.71 -14.11 44.62
N VAL A 44 -19.38 -14.02 44.52
CA VAL A 44 -18.45 -14.77 45.39
C VAL A 44 -18.61 -14.36 46.85
N GLU A 45 -18.61 -13.05 47.14
CA GLU A 45 -18.77 -12.57 48.53
C GLU A 45 -20.14 -12.95 49.11
N LYS A 46 -21.23 -12.77 48.36
CA LYS A 46 -22.57 -13.24 48.78
C LYS A 46 -22.60 -14.75 49.03
N ALA A 47 -21.94 -15.55 48.19
CA ALA A 47 -21.86 -16.99 48.41
C ALA A 47 -21.15 -17.34 49.73
N LYS A 48 -20.07 -16.63 50.07
CA LYS A 48 -19.37 -16.78 51.36
C LYS A 48 -20.27 -16.39 52.54
N GLU A 49 -20.99 -15.27 52.44
CA GLU A 49 -21.94 -14.82 53.46
C GLU A 49 -23.04 -15.85 53.72
N PHE A 50 -23.70 -16.34 52.67
CA PHE A 50 -24.73 -17.39 52.81
C PHE A 50 -24.17 -18.71 53.34
N THR A 51 -22.91 -19.03 53.02
CA THR A 51 -22.23 -20.21 53.57
C THR A 51 -22.01 -20.06 55.08
N ARG A 52 -21.55 -18.90 55.55
CA ARG A 52 -21.40 -18.59 56.99
C ARG A 52 -22.74 -18.65 57.72
N ALA A 53 -23.81 -18.19 57.07
CA ALA A 53 -25.18 -18.28 57.57
C ALA A 53 -25.80 -19.69 57.45
N LYS A 54 -25.02 -20.71 57.05
CA LYS A 54 -25.47 -22.10 56.82
C LYS A 54 -26.62 -22.23 55.80
N ASN A 55 -26.84 -21.22 54.96
CA ASN A 55 -27.84 -21.23 53.89
C ASN A 55 -27.26 -21.77 52.58
N LYS A 56 -27.11 -23.09 52.52
CA LYS A 56 -26.52 -23.80 51.37
C LYS A 56 -27.26 -23.53 50.05
N ARG A 57 -28.59 -23.43 50.07
CA ARG A 57 -29.41 -23.21 48.87
C ARG A 57 -29.11 -21.85 48.25
N ALA A 58 -29.05 -20.79 49.05
CA ALA A 58 -28.73 -19.45 48.57
C ALA A 58 -27.30 -19.34 48.05
N ALA A 59 -26.32 -19.94 48.75
CA ALA A 59 -24.93 -19.97 48.32
C ALA A 59 -24.76 -20.65 46.94
N ILE A 60 -25.43 -21.79 46.70
CA ILE A 60 -25.42 -22.46 45.39
C ILE A 60 -25.98 -21.56 44.29
N GLN A 61 -27.03 -20.79 44.56
CA GLN A 61 -27.61 -19.87 43.57
C GLN A 61 -26.65 -18.73 43.22
N CYS A 62 -25.90 -18.20 44.19
CA CYS A 62 -24.82 -17.25 43.93
C CYS A 62 -23.74 -17.85 43.02
N LEU A 63 -23.29 -19.07 43.31
CA LEU A 63 -22.28 -19.75 42.49
C LEU A 63 -22.75 -20.04 41.06
N LYS A 64 -24.04 -20.35 40.85
CA LYS A 64 -24.63 -20.48 39.51
C LYS A 64 -24.59 -19.16 38.73
N ARG A 65 -24.94 -18.05 39.38
CA ARG A 65 -24.86 -16.71 38.76
C ARG A 65 -23.42 -16.31 38.47
N LYS A 66 -22.48 -16.57 39.39
CA LYS A 66 -21.04 -16.41 39.18
C LYS A 66 -20.60 -17.10 37.89
N ARG A 67 -20.91 -18.40 37.75
CA ARG A 67 -20.56 -19.19 36.56
C ARG A 67 -21.15 -18.61 35.27
N LEU A 68 -22.39 -18.13 35.31
CA LEU A 68 -23.02 -17.48 34.17
C LEU A 68 -22.27 -16.20 33.74
N TYR A 69 -21.87 -15.37 34.69
CA TYR A 69 -21.09 -14.16 34.39
C TYR A 69 -19.67 -14.49 33.88
N GLU A 70 -19.03 -15.53 34.42
CA GLU A 70 -17.73 -16.00 33.92
C GLU A 70 -17.81 -16.47 32.46
N GLN A 71 -18.87 -17.20 32.09
CA GLN A 71 -19.11 -17.58 30.69
C GLN A 71 -19.31 -16.36 29.78
N GLN A 72 -19.98 -15.32 30.27
CA GLN A 72 -20.14 -14.08 29.50
C GLN A 72 -18.80 -13.34 29.35
N VAL A 73 -17.95 -13.31 30.38
CA VAL A 73 -16.59 -12.74 30.30
C VAL A 73 -15.77 -13.48 29.25
N GLU A 74 -15.78 -14.81 29.26
CA GLU A 74 -15.08 -15.64 28.26
C GLU A 74 -15.58 -15.33 26.82
N GLN A 75 -16.88 -15.19 26.63
CA GLN A 75 -17.45 -14.80 25.33
C GLN A 75 -16.99 -13.41 24.89
N LEU A 76 -16.92 -12.43 25.79
CA LEU A 76 -16.40 -11.09 25.49
C LEU A 76 -14.92 -11.16 25.09
N GLY A 77 -14.10 -11.95 25.78
CA GLY A 77 -12.70 -12.18 25.40
C GLY A 77 -12.56 -12.76 24.00
N ASN A 78 -13.41 -13.71 23.63
CA ASN A 78 -13.44 -14.25 22.27
C ASN A 78 -13.83 -13.20 21.22
N PHE A 79 -14.72 -12.26 21.55
CA PHE A 79 -15.06 -11.16 20.63
C PHE A 79 -13.93 -10.13 20.50
N GLN A 80 -13.25 -9.79 21.60
CA GLN A 80 -12.07 -8.91 21.58
C GLN A 80 -10.98 -9.49 20.67
N LEU A 81 -10.67 -10.79 20.81
CA LEU A 81 -9.66 -11.47 19.97
C LEU A 81 -9.98 -11.34 18.48
N ARG A 82 -11.24 -11.61 18.09
CA ARG A 82 -11.67 -11.50 16.68
C ARG A 82 -11.53 -10.08 16.14
N ILE A 83 -11.78 -9.06 16.97
CA ILE A 83 -11.62 -7.66 16.56
C ILE A 83 -10.14 -7.33 16.38
N HIS A 84 -9.27 -7.78 17.28
CA HIS A 84 -7.83 -7.61 17.14
C HIS A 84 -7.29 -8.27 15.86
N ASP A 85 -7.69 -9.51 15.57
CA ASP A 85 -7.33 -10.20 14.33
C ASP A 85 -7.76 -9.41 13.09
N GLN A 86 -8.98 -8.84 13.13
CA GLN A 86 -9.50 -8.01 12.05
C GLN A 86 -8.72 -6.70 11.87
N MET A 87 -8.24 -6.09 12.95
CA MET A 87 -7.39 -4.90 12.90
C MET A 87 -6.05 -5.22 12.23
N ILE A 88 -5.39 -6.31 12.63
CA ILE A 88 -4.12 -6.76 12.04
C ILE A 88 -4.30 -7.00 10.54
N MET A 89 -5.37 -7.69 10.14
CA MET A 89 -5.66 -7.95 8.74
C MET A 89 -5.89 -6.66 7.95
N LEU A 90 -6.58 -5.68 8.53
CA LEU A 90 -6.85 -4.39 7.90
C LEU A 90 -5.56 -3.56 7.73
N GLU A 91 -4.68 -3.57 8.72
CA GLU A 91 -3.36 -2.93 8.64
C GLU A 91 -2.48 -3.57 7.56
N GLY A 92 -2.47 -4.91 7.48
CA GLY A 92 -1.77 -5.63 6.42
C GLY A 92 -2.33 -5.32 5.02
N ALA A 93 -3.65 -5.24 4.88
CA ALA A 93 -4.30 -4.85 3.63
C ALA A 93 -3.97 -3.41 3.22
N LYS A 94 -3.88 -2.49 4.20
CA LYS A 94 -3.45 -1.10 3.97
C LYS A 94 -2.01 -1.05 3.44
N ALA A 95 -1.06 -1.71 4.10
CA ALA A 95 0.33 -1.75 3.65
C ALA A 95 0.49 -2.38 2.25
N THR A 96 -0.29 -3.43 1.96
CA THR A 96 -0.34 -4.04 0.62
C THR A 96 -0.84 -3.05 -0.44
N THR A 97 -1.90 -2.29 -0.13
CA THR A 97 -2.47 -1.28 -1.02
C THR A 97 -1.45 -0.17 -1.31
N GLU A 98 -0.80 0.36 -0.27
CA GLU A 98 0.25 1.40 -0.40
C GLU A 98 1.43 0.90 -1.25
N THR A 99 1.83 -0.36 -1.08
CA THR A 99 2.90 -0.98 -1.89
C THR A 99 2.50 -1.07 -3.36
N VAL A 100 1.27 -1.51 -3.66
CA VAL A 100 0.77 -1.59 -5.04
C VAL A 100 0.68 -0.21 -5.68
N ASP A 101 0.24 0.81 -4.94
CA ASP A 101 0.18 2.19 -5.42
C ASP A 101 1.57 2.76 -5.72
N ALA A 102 2.57 2.47 -4.88
CA ALA A 102 3.96 2.84 -5.14
C ALA A 102 4.52 2.14 -6.39
N LEU A 103 4.28 0.83 -6.54
CA LEU A 103 4.67 0.07 -7.73
C LEU A 103 4.01 0.62 -9.01
N ARG A 104 2.73 0.98 -8.94
CA ARG A 104 2.01 1.59 -10.07
C ARG A 104 2.60 2.93 -10.49
N THR A 105 2.97 3.75 -9.50
CA THR A 105 3.64 5.04 -9.72
C THR A 105 5.01 4.83 -10.38
N GLY A 106 5.82 3.90 -9.87
CA GLY A 106 7.11 3.54 -10.46
C GLY A 106 6.98 3.02 -11.90
N ALA A 107 6.00 2.14 -12.16
CA ALA A 107 5.73 1.63 -13.50
C ALA A 107 5.32 2.75 -14.48
N ALA A 108 4.52 3.72 -14.04
CA ALA A 108 4.16 4.88 -14.85
C ALA A 108 5.38 5.76 -15.17
N ALA A 109 6.26 6.00 -14.19
CA ALA A 109 7.51 6.74 -14.40
C ALA A 109 8.45 6.02 -15.38
N MET A 110 8.64 4.71 -15.22
CA MET A 110 9.41 3.89 -16.16
C MET A 110 8.85 3.96 -17.58
N LYS A 111 7.53 3.87 -17.75
CA LYS A 111 6.87 3.99 -19.05
C LYS A 111 7.09 5.37 -19.68
N ALA A 112 7.08 6.44 -18.88
CA ALA A 112 7.36 7.79 -19.37
C ALA A 112 8.82 7.94 -19.82
N MET A 113 9.78 7.44 -19.04
CA MET A 113 11.20 7.43 -19.42
C MET A 113 11.43 6.64 -20.71
N GLN A 114 10.88 5.43 -20.81
CA GLN A 114 10.99 4.61 -22.01
C GLN A 114 10.44 5.31 -23.26
N LYS A 115 9.32 6.04 -23.12
CA LYS A 115 8.73 6.81 -24.22
C LYS A 115 9.62 7.97 -24.64
N ALA A 116 10.22 8.69 -23.68
CA ALA A 116 11.14 9.78 -23.96
C ALA A 116 12.39 9.28 -24.71
N THR A 117 12.98 8.16 -24.27
CA THR A 117 14.19 7.60 -24.89
C THR A 117 13.95 7.00 -26.28
N ASN A 118 12.78 6.42 -26.55
CA ASN A 118 12.59 5.60 -27.75
C ASN A 118 12.16 6.34 -29.03
N ILE A 119 11.70 7.60 -28.98
CA ILE A 119 10.98 8.18 -30.13
C ILE A 119 11.64 9.42 -30.74
N ASP A 120 12.15 10.36 -29.95
CA ASP A 120 12.64 11.63 -30.52
C ASP A 120 14.18 11.75 -30.51
N ASP A 121 14.87 11.06 -29.59
CA ASP A 121 16.31 11.23 -29.41
C ASP A 121 17.14 10.28 -30.27
N VAL A 122 16.68 9.05 -30.53
CA VAL A 122 17.46 8.07 -31.32
C VAL A 122 17.50 8.45 -32.80
N ASP A 123 16.37 8.83 -33.40
CA ASP A 123 16.32 9.24 -34.82
C ASP A 123 17.13 10.52 -35.04
N LYS A 124 16.98 11.54 -34.17
CA LYS A 124 17.82 12.74 -34.23
C LYS A 124 19.30 12.46 -34.03
N THR A 125 19.66 11.59 -33.08
CA THR A 125 21.06 11.23 -32.84
C THR A 125 21.65 10.50 -34.05
N MET A 126 20.88 9.63 -34.72
CA MET A 126 21.33 8.95 -35.94
C MET A 126 21.45 9.90 -37.12
N ASP A 127 20.53 10.85 -37.27
CA ASP A 127 20.60 11.90 -38.28
C ASP A 127 21.84 12.80 -38.07
N GLU A 128 22.12 13.23 -36.83
CA GLU A 128 23.33 14.00 -36.48
C GLU A 128 24.62 13.21 -36.73
N ILE A 129 24.64 11.90 -36.44
CA ILE A 129 25.78 11.02 -36.73
C ILE A 129 26.01 10.89 -38.24
N ASN A 130 24.94 10.74 -39.02
CA ASN A 130 25.03 10.67 -40.48
C ASN A 130 25.53 12.00 -41.06
N GLU A 131 25.00 13.14 -40.61
CA GLU A 131 25.43 14.46 -41.04
C GLU A 131 26.91 14.73 -40.69
N GLN A 132 27.36 14.36 -39.49
CA GLN A 132 28.78 14.42 -39.12
C GLN A 132 29.65 13.51 -39.99
N THR A 133 29.18 12.31 -40.30
CA THR A 133 29.91 11.36 -41.16
C THR A 133 30.03 11.89 -42.59
N GLU A 134 28.98 12.51 -43.12
CA GLU A 134 28.96 13.18 -44.43
C GLU A 134 29.93 14.37 -44.45
N ASN A 135 29.89 15.21 -43.41
CA ASN A 135 30.82 16.34 -43.25
C ASN A 135 32.28 15.87 -43.19
N MET A 136 32.55 14.78 -42.48
CA MET A 136 33.90 14.21 -42.38
C MET A 136 34.39 13.69 -43.75
N LYS A 137 33.51 13.06 -44.54
CA LYS A 137 33.80 12.65 -45.92
C LYS A 137 34.07 13.85 -46.83
N GLN A 138 33.25 14.90 -46.76
CA GLN A 138 33.46 16.11 -47.54
C GLN A 138 34.78 16.80 -47.19
N ILE A 139 35.17 16.82 -45.91
CA ILE A 139 36.47 17.34 -45.49
C ILE A 139 37.60 16.47 -46.08
N GLN A 140 37.49 15.15 -46.03
CA GLN A 140 38.48 14.25 -46.63
C GLN A 140 38.55 14.43 -48.15
N GLU A 141 37.43 14.58 -48.86
CA GLU A 141 37.38 14.84 -50.30
C GLU A 141 37.96 16.21 -50.67
N ALA A 142 37.64 17.26 -49.92
CA ALA A 142 38.20 18.60 -50.12
C ALA A 142 39.71 18.65 -49.85
N LEU A 143 40.21 17.87 -48.88
CA LEU A 143 41.63 17.73 -48.60
C LEU A 143 42.37 16.83 -49.60
N SER A 144 41.67 15.91 -50.26
CA SER A 144 42.25 14.99 -51.26
C SER A 144 42.04 15.47 -52.70
N ALA A 145 41.22 16.50 -52.93
CA ALA A 145 41.17 17.26 -54.17
C ALA A 145 42.56 17.86 -54.44
N PRO A 146 43.24 17.49 -55.55
CA PRO A 146 44.51 18.10 -55.90
C PRO A 146 44.27 19.60 -56.05
N ILE A 147 44.94 20.43 -55.24
CA ILE A 147 45.04 21.86 -55.53
C ILE A 147 45.62 21.96 -56.95
N GLY A 148 44.82 22.51 -57.86
CA GLY A 148 44.91 22.30 -59.29
C GLY A 148 46.30 22.42 -59.89
N SER A 149 46.52 21.56 -60.89
CA SER A 149 47.17 21.89 -62.16
C SER A 149 47.79 23.29 -62.24
N ALA A 150 49.08 23.39 -61.92
CA ALA A 150 49.96 24.33 -62.61
C ALA A 150 50.38 23.67 -63.95
N ALA A 151 49.39 23.45 -64.82
CA ALA A 151 49.61 23.29 -66.24
C ALA A 151 49.37 24.67 -66.86
N ASP A 152 50.40 25.52 -66.80
CA ASP A 152 50.65 26.63 -67.74
C ASP A 152 51.92 27.36 -67.30
N PHE A 153 53.07 26.75 -67.58
CA PHE A 153 54.29 27.47 -67.93
C PHE A 153 55.00 26.63 -68.99
N ASP A 154 54.43 26.66 -70.19
CA ASP A 154 55.21 26.44 -71.39
C ASP A 154 56.14 27.64 -71.57
N GLU A 155 57.39 27.35 -71.95
CA GLU A 155 58.33 28.25 -72.63
C GLU A 155 58.88 29.48 -71.90
N VAL A 156 60.07 29.34 -71.28
CA VAL A 156 61.21 30.26 -71.53
C VAL A 156 62.53 29.47 -71.53
N THR A 157 62.99 29.17 -72.73
CA THR A 157 64.40 28.92 -73.05
C THR A 157 65.26 30.07 -72.53
N VAL A 158 66.37 29.85 -71.80
CA VAL A 158 67.68 30.54 -71.98
C VAL A 158 68.77 29.83 -71.14
N ARG A 159 69.72 29.25 -71.88
CA ARG A 159 71.15 28.97 -71.62
C ARG A 159 71.58 28.18 -70.38
#